data_AF-A0A4Q2A692-F1
#
_entry.id   AF-A0A4Q2A692-F1
#
_cell.length_a   1.000
_cell.length_b   1.000
_cell.length_c   1.000
_cell.angle_alpha   90.00
_cell.angle_beta   90.00
_cell.angle_gamma   90.00
#
_symmetry.space_group_name_H-M   'P 1'
#
loop_
_entity.id
_entity.type
_entity.pdbx_description
1 polymer ?
#
loop_
_entity_poly.entity_id
_entity_poly.type
_entity_poly.pdbx_seq_one_letter_code
_entity_poly.pdbx_strand_id
1 'polypeptide(L)'
;MRDELYTTQLCEAVASKLQGKEPRLPAGSAILWRAFADLSRARTWNSFGPTPISFSEIEAWCRLTRTPLARRHVQIIEAMDGALLEHYSRSKADNHPDGVKTIQRGSRHALSPALFDAVMG
;
A
#
# COMPACT_ATOMS: atom_id res chain seq x y z
N MET A 1 -6.56 18.96 12.15
CA MET A 1 -6.02 20.03 11.28
C MET A 1 -4.50 20.00 11.06
N ARG A 2 -3.61 20.24 12.05
CA ARG A 2 -2.14 20.19 11.79
C ARG A 2 -1.63 18.79 11.43
N ASP A 3 -2.11 17.76 12.14
CA ASP A 3 -1.68 16.38 11.91
C ASP A 3 -2.14 15.83 10.55
N GLU A 4 -3.31 16.24 10.08
CA GLU A 4 -3.83 15.87 8.75
C GLU A 4 -2.98 16.50 7.65
N LEU A 5 -2.68 17.80 7.75
CA LEU A 5 -1.81 18.47 6.78
C LEU A 5 -0.42 17.81 6.71
N TYR A 6 0.12 17.45 7.87
CA TYR A 6 1.42 16.78 7.97
C TYR A 6 1.41 15.40 7.28
N THR A 7 0.32 14.64 7.47
CA THR A 7 0.11 13.35 6.81
C THR A 7 -0.01 13.52 5.30
N THR A 8 -0.81 14.50 4.84
CA THR A 8 -0.97 14.81 3.41
C THR A 8 0.37 15.15 2.77
N GLN A 9 1.19 15.99 3.39
CA GLN A 9 2.51 16.35 2.88
C GLN A 9 3.43 15.13 2.73
N LEU A 10 3.36 14.17 3.65
CA LEU A 10 4.13 12.93 3.55
C LEU A 10 3.61 12.01 2.44
N CYS A 11 2.29 11.89 2.26
CA CYS A 11 1.71 11.14 1.15
C CYS A 11 2.07 11.75 -0.21
N GLU A 12 2.04 13.09 -0.33
CA GLU A 12 2.49 13.81 -1.53
C GLU A 12 3.99 13.60 -1.78
N ALA A 13 4.81 13.54 -0.72
CA ALA A 13 6.23 13.22 -0.84
C ALA A 13 6.44 11.79 -1.38
N VAL A 14 5.66 10.81 -0.92
CA VAL A 14 5.68 9.44 -1.48
C VAL A 14 5.34 9.47 -2.97
N ALA A 15 4.23 10.12 -3.35
CA ALA A 15 3.82 10.23 -4.74
C ALA A 15 4.87 10.92 -5.62
N SER A 16 5.51 11.98 -5.12
CA SER A 16 6.60 12.68 -5.82
C SER A 16 7.80 11.78 -6.05
N LYS A 17 8.19 10.99 -5.04
CA LYS A 17 9.31 10.04 -5.15
C LYS A 17 9.04 8.97 -6.20
N LEU A 18 7.82 8.45 -6.26
CA LEU A 18 7.40 7.45 -7.25
C LEU A 18 7.40 8.01 -8.69
N GLN A 19 7.19 9.32 -8.85
CA GLN A 19 7.33 10.02 -10.13
C GLN A 19 8.79 10.37 -10.48
N GLY A 20 9.78 9.91 -9.70
CA GLY A 20 11.19 10.23 -9.89
C GLY A 20 11.57 11.66 -9.49
N LYS A 21 10.68 12.41 -8.84
CA LYS A 21 10.94 13.76 -8.34
C LYS A 21 11.51 13.72 -6.91
N GLU A 22 12.21 14.78 -6.52
CA GLU A 22 12.71 14.89 -5.16
C GLU A 22 11.57 15.19 -4.17
N PRO A 23 11.37 14.37 -3.12
CA PRO A 23 10.29 14.54 -2.16
C PRO A 23 10.53 15.76 -1.27
N ARG A 24 9.49 16.57 -1.05
CA ARG A 24 9.54 17.66 -0.07
C ARG A 24 9.05 17.16 1.28
N LEU A 25 9.99 16.90 2.18
CA LEU A 25 9.69 16.36 3.50
C LEU A 25 9.39 17.50 4.50
N PRO A 26 8.28 17.42 5.26
CA PRO A 26 8.03 18.39 6.32
C PRO A 26 9.03 18.24 7.46
N ALA A 27 9.28 19.33 8.20
CA ALA A 27 10.23 19.31 9.31
C ALA A 27 9.89 18.23 10.35
N GLY A 28 10.91 17.53 10.85
CA GLY A 28 10.75 16.44 11.82
C GLY A 28 10.25 15.10 11.26
N SER A 29 9.99 14.99 9.95
CA SER A 29 9.47 13.76 9.34
C SER A 29 10.52 12.71 8.98
N ALA A 30 11.81 13.01 9.17
CA ALA A 30 12.91 12.15 8.75
C ALA A 30 12.78 10.72 9.30
N ILE A 31 12.30 10.56 10.54
CA ILE A 31 12.14 9.23 11.15
C ILE A 31 11.00 8.43 10.52
N LEU A 32 9.88 9.09 10.17
CA LEU A 32 8.73 8.44 9.53
C LEU A 32 9.05 8.07 8.09
N TRP A 33 9.74 8.97 7.38
CA TRP A 33 10.21 8.72 6.02
C TRP A 33 11.18 7.53 5.98
N ARG A 34 12.14 7.48 6.90
CA ARG A 34 13.07 6.35 7.04
C ARG A 34 12.34 5.06 7.36
N ALA A 35 11.44 5.08 8.35
CA ALA A 35 10.66 3.89 8.73
C ALA A 35 9.87 3.35 7.53
N PHE A 36 9.15 4.22 6.83
CA PHE A 36 8.40 3.85 5.64
C PHE A 36 9.29 3.29 4.53
N ALA A 37 10.45 3.91 4.26
CA ALA A 37 11.38 3.44 3.23
C ALA A 37 11.97 2.07 3.56
N ASP A 38 12.38 1.87 4.83
CA ASP A 38 12.91 0.59 5.31
C ASP A 38 11.86 -0.52 5.22
N LEU A 39 10.64 -0.25 5.69
CA LEU A 39 9.50 -1.18 5.64
C LEU A 39 9.08 -1.50 4.20
N SER A 40 8.95 -0.48 3.35
CA SER A 40 8.57 -0.64 1.93
C SER A 40 9.58 -1.45 1.13
N ARG A 41 10.86 -1.41 1.54
CA ARG A 41 11.92 -2.24 0.97
C ARG A 41 11.88 -3.68 1.48
N ALA A 42 11.52 -3.89 2.75
CA ALA A 42 11.55 -5.19 3.40
C ALA A 42 10.29 -6.04 3.18
N ARG A 43 9.15 -5.41 2.86
CA ARG A 43 7.87 -6.10 2.68
C ARG A 43 7.88 -7.08 1.51
N THR A 44 6.89 -7.97 1.51
CA THR A 44 6.67 -8.93 0.44
C THR A 44 6.06 -8.28 -0.81
N TRP A 45 6.41 -8.81 -1.98
CA TRP A 45 5.82 -8.45 -3.26
C TRP A 45 5.16 -9.69 -3.87
N ASN A 46 3.96 -9.52 -4.42
CA ASN A 46 3.24 -10.57 -5.13
C ASN A 46 2.99 -10.17 -6.60
N SER A 47 2.44 -11.08 -7.40
CA SER A 47 2.14 -10.84 -8.82
C SER A 47 1.18 -9.66 -9.04
N PHE A 48 0.35 -9.31 -8.05
CA PHE A 48 -0.58 -8.20 -8.07
C PHE A 48 0.03 -6.86 -7.62
N GLY A 49 1.18 -6.89 -6.96
CA GLY A 49 1.90 -5.69 -6.52
C GLY A 49 2.50 -5.85 -5.11
N PRO A 50 2.91 -4.75 -4.49
CA PRO A 50 3.38 -4.78 -3.11
C PRO A 50 2.25 -5.17 -2.15
N THR A 51 2.58 -5.90 -1.08
CA THR A 51 1.63 -6.12 0.02
C THR A 51 1.53 -4.88 0.91
N PRO A 52 0.38 -4.64 1.58
CA PRO A 52 0.30 -3.61 2.60
C PRO A 52 1.30 -3.87 3.72
N ILE A 53 1.86 -2.80 4.28
CA ILE A 53 2.69 -2.88 5.49
C ILE A 53 1.79 -3.26 6.68
N SER A 54 2.13 -4.35 7.36
CA SER A 54 1.41 -4.87 8.51
C SER A 54 1.88 -4.24 9.83
N PHE A 55 1.00 -4.23 10.83
CA PHE A 55 1.35 -3.80 12.19
C PHE A 55 2.51 -4.61 12.79
N SER A 56 2.58 -5.91 12.48
CA SER A 56 3.68 -6.78 12.91
C SER A 56 5.03 -6.36 12.33
N GLU A 57 5.07 -5.93 11.06
CA GLU A 57 6.30 -5.42 10.46
C GLU A 57 6.73 -4.10 11.10
N ILE A 58 5.77 -3.20 11.38
CA ILE A 58 6.03 -1.94 12.07
C ILE A 58 6.55 -2.19 13.49
N GLU A 59 5.92 -3.11 14.22
CA GLU A 59 6.36 -3.49 15.56
C GLU A 59 7.77 -4.11 15.54
N ALA A 60 8.03 -5.02 14.61
CA ALA A 60 9.35 -5.62 14.42
C ALA A 60 10.42 -4.56 14.10
N TRP A 61 10.10 -3.61 13.21
CA TRP A 61 10.99 -2.51 12.87
C TRP A 61 11.29 -1.61 14.08
N CYS A 62 10.27 -1.28 14.89
CA CYS A 62 10.45 -0.51 16.13
C CYS A 62 11.39 -1.22 17.11
N ARG A 63 11.23 -2.53 17.28
CA ARG A 63 12.08 -3.34 18.17
C ARG A 63 13.53 -3.43 17.65
N LEU A 64 13.72 -3.69 16.36
CA LEU A 64 15.05 -3.82 15.74
C LEU A 64 15.83 -2.50 15.75
N THR A 65 15.15 -1.39 15.47
CA THR A 65 15.78 -0.05 15.40
C THR A 65 15.80 0.69 16.73
N ARG A 66 15.19 0.11 17.79
CA ARG A 66 14.98 0.75 19.11
C ARG A 66 14.33 2.13 19.00
N THR A 67 13.45 2.31 18.01
CA THR A 67 12.73 3.55 17.76
C THR A 67 11.26 3.36 18.07
N PRO A 68 10.75 3.86 19.22
CA PRO A 68 9.34 3.72 19.57
C PRO A 68 8.47 4.64 18.70
N LEU A 69 7.47 4.05 18.02
CA LEU A 69 6.46 4.79 17.28
C LEU A 69 5.15 4.82 18.06
N ALA A 70 4.59 6.02 18.24
CA ALA A 70 3.26 6.18 18.82
C ALA A 70 2.18 5.83 17.79
N ARG A 71 0.95 5.54 18.24
CA ARG A 71 -0.18 5.18 17.37
C ARG A 71 -0.38 6.14 16.18
N ARG A 72 -0.26 7.45 16.42
CA ARG A 72 -0.35 8.47 15.36
C ARG A 72 0.72 8.34 14.27
N HIS A 73 1.93 7.90 14.63
CA HIS A 73 3.02 7.66 13.67
C HIS A 73 2.73 6.43 12.81
N VAL A 74 2.16 5.38 13.43
CA VAL A 74 1.72 4.17 12.73
C VAL A 74 0.65 4.53 11.69
N GLN A 75 -0.34 5.34 12.08
CA GLN A 75 -1.38 5.82 11.16
C GLN A 75 -0.81 6.63 9.98
N ILE A 76 0.24 7.43 10.21
CA ILE A 76 0.93 8.14 9.13
C ILE A 76 1.63 7.15 8.19
N ILE A 77 2.30 6.13 8.71
CA ILE A 77 2.95 5.09 7.89
C ILE A 77 1.91 4.33 7.05
N GLU A 78 0.75 3.98 7.63
CA GLU A 78 -0.36 3.36 6.89
C GLU A 78 -0.87 4.27 5.77
N ALA A 79 -1.00 5.58 6.02
CA ALA A 79 -1.44 6.54 5.01
C ALA A 79 -0.40 6.69 3.87
N MET A 80 0.89 6.73 4.21
CA MET A 80 1.99 6.74 3.24
C MET A 80 1.98 5.46 2.38
N ASP A 81 1.74 4.31 3.00
CA ASP A 81 1.62 3.03 2.30
C ASP A 81 0.39 3.00 1.38
N GLY A 82 -0.75 3.52 1.84
CA GLY A 82 -1.95 3.69 1.02
C GLY A 82 -1.67 4.49 -0.26
N ALA A 83 -0.91 5.60 -0.16
CA ALA A 83 -0.53 6.41 -1.32
C ALA A 83 0.35 5.63 -2.31
N LEU A 84 1.24 4.77 -1.81
CA LEU A 84 2.04 3.89 -2.66
C LEU A 84 1.17 2.83 -3.33
N LEU A 85 0.30 2.15 -2.58
CA LEU A 85 -0.57 1.10 -3.11
C LEU A 85 -1.51 1.66 -4.19
N GLU A 86 -2.03 2.87 -4.00
CA GLU A 86 -2.84 3.58 -4.99
C GLU A 86 -2.04 3.87 -6.27
N HIS A 87 -0.78 4.28 -6.16
CA HIS A 87 0.07 4.49 -7.33
C HIS A 87 0.23 3.20 -8.15
N TYR A 88 0.57 2.08 -7.51
CA TYR A 88 0.74 0.81 -8.20
C TYR A 88 -0.58 0.26 -8.78
N SER A 89 -1.70 0.47 -8.10
CA SER A 89 -3.01 0.04 -8.62
C SER A 89 -3.42 0.83 -9.87
N ARG A 90 -3.18 2.15 -9.87
CA ARG A 90 -3.43 3.03 -11.01
C ARG A 90 -2.52 2.72 -12.19
N SER A 91 -1.22 2.57 -11.96
CA SER A 91 -0.28 2.20 -13.03
C SER A 91 -0.63 0.88 -13.70
N LYS A 92 -1.23 -0.08 -12.97
CA LYS A 92 -1.72 -1.32 -13.59
C LYS A 92 -2.97 -1.12 -14.45
N ALA A 93 -3.88 -0.22 -14.06
CA ALA A 93 -5.04 0.14 -14.86
C ALA A 93 -4.60 0.80 -16.18
N ASP A 94 -3.63 1.72 -16.12
CA ASP A 94 -3.13 2.46 -17.27
C ASP A 94 -2.32 1.58 -18.25
N ASN A 95 -1.63 0.54 -17.75
CA ASN A 95 -0.85 -0.39 -18.56
C ASN A 95 -1.66 -1.57 -19.13
N HIS A 96 -2.99 -1.59 -18.95
CA HIS A 96 -3.85 -2.56 -19.62
C HIS A 96 -4.13 -2.05 -21.05
N PRO A 97 -3.75 -2.77 -22.11
CA PRO A 97 -4.06 -2.32 -23.47
C PRO A 97 -5.58 -2.21 -23.63
N ASP A 98 -6.03 -1.03 -24.08
CA ASP A 98 -7.41 -0.70 -24.44
C ASP A 98 -8.01 -1.84 -25.27
N GLY A 99 -8.86 -2.67 -24.65
CA GLY A 99 -9.50 -3.78 -25.36
C GLY A 99 -9.92 -4.97 -24.50
N VAL A 100 -9.28 -5.22 -23.35
CA VAL A 100 -9.76 -6.26 -22.44
C VAL A 100 -10.57 -5.60 -21.34
N LYS A 101 -11.90 -5.61 -21.52
CA LYS A 101 -12.87 -5.33 -20.45
C LYS A 101 -12.43 -6.11 -19.22
N THR A 102 -11.95 -5.42 -18.19
CA THR A 102 -11.76 -5.99 -16.86
C THR A 102 -13.09 -6.63 -16.49
N ILE A 103 -13.13 -7.96 -16.52
CA ILE A 103 -14.33 -8.72 -16.19
C ILE A 103 -14.63 -8.33 -14.75
N GLN A 104 -15.72 -7.59 -14.56
CA GLN A 104 -16.33 -7.38 -13.26
C GLN A 104 -16.29 -8.71 -12.51
N ARG A 105 -15.67 -8.73 -11.34
CA ARG A 105 -15.77 -9.84 -10.40
C ARG A 105 -17.20 -9.87 -9.83
N GLY A 106 -18.15 -10.25 -10.67
CA GLY A 106 -19.37 -10.93 -10.31
C GLY A 106 -19.28 -12.27 -11.01
N SER A 107 -19.21 -13.37 -10.25
CA SER A 107 -19.18 -14.72 -10.82
C SER A 107 -20.39 -14.88 -11.74
N ARG A 108 -20.16 -15.02 -13.05
CA ARG A 108 -21.22 -15.33 -14.03
C ARG A 108 -21.69 -16.78 -13.99
N HIS A 109 -21.05 -17.61 -13.19
CA HIS A 109 -21.59 -18.91 -12.82
C HIS A 109 -22.29 -18.71 -11.49
N ALA A 110 -23.62 -18.60 -11.51
CA ALA A 110 -24.38 -19.01 -10.34
C ALA A 110 -23.94 -20.46 -10.08
N LEU A 111 -23.36 -20.72 -8.90
CA LEU A 111 -23.05 -22.08 -8.46
C LEU A 111 -24.39 -22.82 -8.41
N SER A 112 -24.73 -23.51 -9.50
CA SER A 112 -25.93 -24.34 -9.52
C SER A 112 -25.61 -25.62 -8.75
N PRO A 113 -26.54 -26.13 -7.93
CA PRO A 113 -26.35 -27.38 -7.19
C PRO A 113 -25.92 -28.55 -8.08
N ALA A 114 -26.43 -28.60 -9.32
CA ALA A 114 -26.07 -29.61 -10.30
C ALA A 114 -24.59 -29.58 -10.73
N LEU A 115 -23.96 -28.39 -10.76
CA LEU A 115 -22.55 -28.25 -11.12
C LEU A 115 -21.62 -28.58 -9.95
N PHE A 116 -22.11 -28.41 -8.71
CA PHE A 116 -21.41 -28.87 -7.51
C PHE A 116 -21.45 -30.40 -7.38
N ASP A 117 -22.61 -31.02 -7.59
CA ASP A 117 -22.77 -32.48 -7.54
C ASP A 117 -21.96 -33.20 -8.63
N ALA A 118 -21.83 -32.60 -9.82
CA ALA A 118 -21.03 -33.17 -10.91
C ALA A 118 -19.51 -33.14 -10.67
N VAL A 119 -19.02 -32.31 -9.73
CA VAL A 119 -17.59 -32.16 -9.40
C VAL A 119 -17.22 -32.96 -8.15
N MET A 120 -18.16 -33.16 -7.23
CA MET A 120 -17.93 -33.81 -5.94
C MET A 120 -18.52 -35.23 -5.85
N GLY A 121 -19.20 -35.69 -6.91
CA GLY A 121 -19.71 -37.06 -7.06
C GLY A 121 -18.71 -38.00 -7.72
#